data_AF-A0A4Z0PWK8-F1
#
_entry.id   AF-A0A4Z0PWK8-F1
#
_cell.length_a   1.000
_cell.length_b   1.000
_cell.length_c   1.000
_cell.angle_alpha   90.00
_cell.angle_beta   90.00
_cell.angle_gamma   90.00
#
_symmetry.space_group_name_H-M   'P 1'
#
loop_
_entity.id
_entity.type
_entity.pdbx_description
1 polymer ?
#
loop_
_entity_poly.entity_id
_entity_poly.type
_entity_poly.pdbx_seq_one_letter_code
_entity_poly.pdbx_strand_id
1 'polypeptide(L)' 'MKQREVTTADNTRWTCVQAYAAVESSTADQATSLSETEEGAVPVVCTPSGGAQTVRLELGKDWLDNLSDDELATAIQAAQ' A
#
# COMPACT_ATOMS: atom_id res chain seq x y z
N MET A 1 -8.55 4.95 8.60
CA MET A 1 -7.38 4.22 8.08
C MET A 1 -7.88 3.32 6.96
N LYS A 2 -7.42 3.53 5.72
CA LYS A 2 -7.80 2.73 4.56
C LYS A 2 -6.80 1.57 4.44
N GLN A 3 -7.27 0.34 4.62
CA GLN A 3 -6.47 -0.88 4.49
C GLN A 3 -7.17 -1.83 3.50
N ARG A 4 -6.40 -2.59 2.72
CA ARG A 4 -6.91 -3.59 1.78
C ARG A 4 -6.25 -4.93 2.07
N GLU A 5 -7.05 -5.97 2.16
CA GLU A 5 -6.57 -7.34 2.27
C GLU A 5 -6.59 -7.98 0.88
N VAL A 6 -5.48 -8.61 0.51
CA VAL A 6 -5.36 -9.39 -0.73
C VAL A 6 -4.73 -10.74 -0.45
N THR A 7 -5.05 -11.74 -1.26
CA THR A 7 -4.44 -13.07 -1.16
C THR A 7 -3.59 -13.30 -2.40
N THR A 8 -2.31 -13.56 -2.19
CA THR A 8 -1.36 -13.87 -3.27
C THR A 8 -1.48 -15.34 -3.71
N ALA A 9 -0.93 -15.69 -4.87
CA ALA A 9 -0.97 -17.06 -5.41
C ALA A 9 -0.37 -18.11 -4.44
N ASP A 10 0.58 -17.71 -3.61
CA ASP A 10 1.18 -18.51 -2.53
C ASP A 10 0.22 -18.78 -1.35
N ASN A 11 -1.07 -18.48 -1.49
CA ASN A 11 -2.09 -18.55 -0.44
C ASN A 11 -1.74 -17.71 0.80
N THR A 12 -0.84 -16.73 0.65
CA THR A 12 -0.48 -15.81 1.72
C THR A 12 -1.41 -14.62 1.67
N ARG A 13 -2.07 -14.34 2.80
CA ARG A 13 -2.90 -13.15 2.97
C ARG A 13 -2.01 -11.96 3.32
N TRP A 14 -2.16 -10.87 2.58
CA TRP A 14 -1.44 -9.63 2.77
C TRP A 14 -2.39 -8.52 3.16
N THR A 15 -1.97 -7.72 4.14
CA THR A 15 -2.66 -6.50 4.55
C THR A 15 -1.85 -5.32 4.06
N CYS A 16 -2.36 -4.64 3.04
CA CYS A 16 -1.77 -3.44 2.48
C CYS A 16 -2.40 -2.20 3.10
N VAL A 17 -1.55 -1.31 3.62
CA VAL A 17 -1.94 -0.04 4.21
C VAL A 17 -1.16 1.08 3.54
N GLN A 18 -1.84 2.18 3.21
CA GLN A 18 -1.14 3.37 2.77
C GLN A 18 -0.33 3.92 3.96
N ALA A 19 0.99 3.87 3.84
CA ALA A 19 1.87 4.47 4.82
C ALA A 19 1.90 5.97 4.55
N TYR A 20 1.03 6.73 5.20
CA TYR A 20 1.23 8.18 5.27
C TYR A 20 2.60 8.40 5.91
N ALA A 21 3.51 9.08 5.19
CA ALA A 21 4.70 9.60 5.84
C ALA A 21 4.20 10.36 7.07
N ALA A 22 4.75 10.05 8.24
CA ALA A 22 4.31 10.63 9.51
C ALA A 22 4.51 12.16 9.48
N VAL A 23 3.56 12.88 8.92
CA VAL A 23 3.40 14.30 9.13
C VAL A 23 2.61 14.42 10.42
N GLU A 24 3.27 14.92 11.46
CA GLU A 24 2.73 15.13 12.82
C GLU A 24 1.61 16.19 12.88
N SER A 25 0.62 16.17 11.99
CA SER A 25 -0.47 17.15 12.07
C SER A 25 -1.79 16.61 11.54
N SER A 26 -2.75 16.54 12.47
CA SER A 26 -4.21 16.61 12.47
C SER A 26 -5.01 16.86 11.17
N THR A 27 -4.53 16.49 9.98
CA THR A 27 -5.23 16.74 8.71
C THR A 27 -4.88 15.65 7.71
N ALA A 28 -5.71 14.59 7.67
CA ALA A 28 -5.56 13.47 6.74
C ALA A 28 -5.62 13.90 5.26
N ASP A 29 -6.32 15.00 4.96
CA ASP A 29 -6.41 15.58 3.61
C ASP A 29 -5.09 16.21 3.13
N GLN A 30 -4.32 16.86 4.02
CA GLN A 30 -3.00 17.42 3.66
C GLN A 30 -1.92 16.34 3.55
N ALA A 31 -2.01 15.28 4.36
CA ALA A 31 -1.06 14.17 4.31
C ALA A 31 -1.10 13.41 2.98
N THR A 32 -2.26 13.35 2.33
CA THR A 32 -2.40 12.75 0.98
C THR A 32 -1.67 13.57 -0.07
N SER A 33 -1.83 14.90 -0.05
CA SER A 33 -1.17 15.80 -1.00
C SER A 33 0.34 15.94 -0.78
N LEU A 34 0.84 15.64 0.44
CA LEU A 34 2.27 15.68 0.80
C LEU A 34 2.97 14.31 0.68
N SER A 35 2.21 13.21 0.66
CA SER A 35 2.73 11.85 0.46
C SER A 35 2.70 11.44 -1.01
N GLU A 36 2.14 12.27 -1.90
CA GLU A 36 2.34 12.15 -3.34
C GLU A 36 3.83 12.43 -3.63
N THR A 37 4.51 11.47 -4.22
CA THR A 37 5.77 11.72 -4.92
C THR A 37 5.51 12.72 -6.06
N GLU A 38 6.55 13.32 -6.63
CA GLU A 38 6.39 14.19 -7.82
C GLU A 38 5.67 13.49 -9.00
N GLU A 39 5.58 12.16 -8.96
CA GLU A 39 4.89 11.29 -9.92
C GLU A 39 3.45 10.88 -9.53
N GLY A 40 2.92 11.38 -8.41
CA GLY A 40 1.56 11.08 -7.95
C GLY A 40 1.39 9.70 -7.30
N ALA A 41 2.49 9.07 -6.90
CA ALA A 41 2.50 7.80 -6.18
C ALA A 41 2.52 8.02 -4.66
N VAL A 42 1.95 7.06 -3.93
CA VAL A 42 1.88 7.03 -2.47
C VAL A 42 2.56 5.77 -1.95
N PRO A 43 3.30 5.85 -0.83
CA PRO A 43 3.89 4.68 -0.23
C PRO A 43 2.83 3.79 0.40
N VAL A 44 2.86 2.51 0.05
CA VAL A 44 1.97 1.47 0.56
C VAL A 44 2.81 0.37 1.19
N VAL A 45 2.50 0.00 2.42
CA VAL A 45 3.18 -1.09 3.13
C VAL A 45 2.26 -2.29 3.15
N CYS A 46 2.73 -3.41 2.62
CA CYS A 46 2.01 -4.67 2.62
C CYS A 46 2.67 -5.65 3.60
N THR A 47 1.89 -6.10 4.58
CA THR A 47 2.34 -7.02 5.63
C THR A 47 1.69 -8.38 5.44
N PRO A 48 2.45 -9.48 5.35
CA PRO A 48 1.89 -10.82 5.23
C PRO A 48 1.38 -11.34 6.59
N SER A 49 0.27 -12.07 6.54
CA SER A 49 -0.34 -12.77 7.67
C SER A 49 0.48 -14.03 7.98
N GLY A 50 1.56 -13.86 8.74
CA GLY A 50 2.46 -14.97 9.08
C GLY A 50 3.84 -14.58 9.61
N GLY A 51 4.13 -13.28 9.75
CA GLY A 51 5.43 -12.80 10.25
C GLY A 51 6.54 -12.83 9.19
N ALA A 52 6.20 -13.03 7.92
CA ALA A 52 7.14 -12.85 6.82
C ALA A 52 7.46 -11.36 6.59
N GLN A 53 8.48 -11.08 5.77
CA GLN A 53 8.99 -9.75 5.51
C GLN A 53 7.90 -8.83 4.94
N THR A 54 7.75 -7.64 5.55
CA THR A 54 6.90 -6.57 5.02
C THR A 54 7.52 -5.99 3.76
N VAL A 55 6.72 -5.79 2.72
CA VAL A 55 7.16 -5.13 1.48
C VAL A 55 6.60 -3.71 1.42
N ARG A 56 7.37 -2.79 0.84
CA ARG A 56 6.94 -1.41 0.61
C ARG A 56 6.83 -1.18 -0.90
N LEU A 57 5.65 -0.80 -1.33
CA LEU A 57 5.29 -0.48 -2.70
C LEU A 57 5.07 1.02 -2.85
N GLU A 58 5.30 1.53 -4.04
CA GLU A 58 4.86 2.87 -4.44
C GLU A 58 3.76 2.68 -5.49
N LEU A 59 2.52 3.04 -5.12
CA LEU A 59 1.34 2.85 -5.96
C LEU A 59 0.67 4.19 -6.20
N GLY A 60 -0.07 4.37 -7.30
CA GLY A 60 -0.83 5.60 -7.51
C GLY A 60 -1.78 5.88 -6.35
N LYS A 61 -2.07 7.14 -6.02
CA LYS A 61 -2.98 7.48 -4.89
C LYS A 61 -4.36 6.82 -4.95
N ASP A 62 -4.83 6.55 -6.16
CA ASP A 62 -6.10 5.88 -6.44
C ASP A 62 -5.99 4.35 -6.38
N TRP A 63 -4.86 3.76 -5.94
CA TRP A 63 -4.64 2.31 -5.91
C TRP A 63 -5.72 1.55 -5.16
N LEU A 64 -6.30 2.16 -4.13
CA LEU A 64 -7.34 1.51 -3.34
C LEU A 64 -8.60 1.27 -4.17
N ASP A 65 -8.95 2.20 -5.05
CA ASP A 65 -10.17 2.19 -5.88
C ASP A 65 -9.92 1.62 -7.28
N ASN A 66 -8.73 1.83 -7.84
CA ASN A 66 -8.43 1.60 -9.25
C ASN A 66 -7.50 0.40 -9.49
N LEU A 67 -6.71 -0.01 -8.49
CA LEU A 67 -5.85 -1.20 -8.61
C LEU A 67 -6.69 -2.44 -8.28
N SER A 68 -6.59 -3.46 -9.12
CA SER A 68 -7.21 -4.76 -8.84
C SER A 68 -6.41 -5.54 -7.80
N ASP A 69 -7.06 -6.47 -7.11
CA ASP A 69 -6.40 -7.37 -6.15
C ASP A 69 -5.34 -8.26 -6.80
N ASP A 70 -5.56 -8.69 -8.05
CA ASP A 70 -4.57 -9.44 -8.85
C ASP A 70 -3.32 -8.60 -9.18
N GLU A 71 -3.50 -7.35 -9.58
CA GLU A 71 -2.39 -6.43 -9.85
C GLU A 71 -1.63 -6.08 -8.55
N LEU A 72 -2.35 -5.90 -7.44
CA LEU A 72 -1.74 -5.67 -6.14
C LEU A 72 -0.94 -6.91 -5.68
N ALA A 73 -1.49 -8.11 -5.85
CA ALA A 73 -0.79 -9.35 -5.56
C ALA A 73 0.47 -9.51 -6.41
N THR A 74 0.41 -9.17 -7.69
CA THR A 74 1.55 -9.17 -8.61
C THR A 74 2.62 -8.17 -8.17
N ALA A 75 2.23 -6.95 -7.80
CA ALA A 75 3.16 -5.93 -7.30
C ALA A 75 3.85 -6.37 -6.00
N ILE A 76 3.10 -7.00 -5.08
CA ILE A 76 3.65 -7.58 -3.84
C ILE A 76 4.68 -8.66 -4.17
N GLN A 77 4.37 -9.58 -5.09
CA GLN A 77 5.28 -10.65 -5.49
C GLN A 77 6.53 -10.12 -6.20
N ALA A 78 6.41 -9.05 -6.99
CA ALA A 78 7.54 -8.41 -7.64
C ALA A 78 8.48 -7.66 -6.67
N ALA A 79 7.98 -7.31 -5.47
CA ALA A 79 8.73 -6.60 -4.43
C ALA A 79 9.23 -7.49 -3.28
N GLN A 80 8.94 -8.81 -3.32
CA GLN A 80 9.54 -9.82 -2.44
C GLN A 80 10.95 -10.18 -2.90
#